data_AF-A0A4U0YKS8-F1
#
_entry.id   AF-A0A4U0YKS8-F1
#
_cell.length_a   1.000
_cell.length_b   1.000
_cell.length_c   1.000
_cell.angle_alpha   90.00
_cell.angle_beta   90.00
_cell.angle_gamma   90.00
#
_symmetry.space_group_name_H-M   'P 1'
#
loop_
_entity.id
_entity.type
_entity.pdbx_description
1 polymer ?
#
loop_
_entity_poly.entity_id
_entity_poly.type
_entity_poly.pdbx_seq_one_letter_code
_entity_poly.pdbx_strand_id
1 'polypeptide(L)'
;MLSRRNLLFLAFGIGFGFLLSRAGATSPAIISDLLLFEDLRLLWVIATAVALGGVLTWMAARWGWRARNTGEPITIQHKPFKRGLIVGAVLFGLGWAGTGVCPGTALAMIGEGKGFALWVGAGIVLGAGAGSAINRRLERG
;
A
#
# COMPACT_ATOMS: atom_id res chain seq x y z
N MET A 1 -14.13 -8.87 -20.63
CA MET A 1 -13.47 -7.90 -21.54
C MET A 1 -12.19 -7.38 -20.88
N LEU A 2 -11.06 -8.09 -21.01
CA LEU A 2 -9.76 -7.60 -20.54
C LEU A 2 -9.18 -6.63 -21.57
N SER A 3 -9.28 -5.33 -21.30
CA SER A 3 -8.60 -4.30 -22.09
C SER A 3 -7.07 -4.44 -21.95
N ARG A 4 -6.29 -4.08 -22.98
CA ARG A 4 -4.80 -4.04 -22.94
C ARG A 4 -4.24 -3.37 -21.69
N ARG A 5 -4.99 -2.43 -21.11
CA ARG A 5 -4.68 -1.73 -19.85
C ARG A 5 -4.65 -2.66 -18.63
N ASN A 6 -5.58 -3.60 -18.51
CA ASN A 6 -5.62 -4.54 -17.39
C ASN A 6 -4.42 -5.49 -17.41
N LEU A 7 -3.92 -5.83 -18.60
CA LEU A 7 -2.73 -6.66 -18.76
C LEU A 7 -1.46 -5.94 -18.28
N LEU A 8 -1.34 -4.63 -18.57
CA LEU A 8 -0.26 -3.79 -18.04
C LEU A 8 -0.31 -3.68 -16.52
N PHE A 9 -1.50 -3.43 -15.95
CA PHE A 9 -1.67 -3.39 -14.49
C PHE A 9 -1.36 -4.73 -13.83
N LEU A 10 -1.74 -5.84 -14.46
CA LEU A 10 -1.43 -7.17 -13.98
C LEU A 10 0.08 -7.43 -14.01
N ALA A 11 0.77 -7.07 -15.09
CA ALA A 11 2.23 -7.21 -15.20
C ALA A 11 2.97 -6.37 -14.14
N PHE A 12 2.53 -5.13 -13.91
CA PHE A 12 3.07 -4.29 -12.83
C PHE A 12 2.78 -4.88 -11.45
N GLY A 13 1.59 -5.43 -11.23
CA GLY A 13 1.23 -6.09 -9.97
C GLY A 13 2.08 -7.33 -9.69
N ILE A 14 2.30 -8.17 -10.71
CA ILE A 14 3.19 -9.34 -10.62
C ILE A 14 4.62 -8.91 -10.34
N GLY A 15 5.13 -7.90 -11.06
CA GLY A 15 6.48 -7.37 -10.83
C GLY A 15 6.65 -6.80 -9.43
N PHE A 16 5.67 -6.05 -8.94
CA PHE A 16 5.66 -5.49 -7.59
C PHE A 16 5.63 -6.59 -6.51
N GLY A 17 4.78 -7.60 -6.68
CA GLY A 17 4.73 -8.77 -5.79
C GLY A 17 6.02 -9.57 -5.77
N PHE A 18 6.66 -9.75 -6.94
CA PHE A 18 7.96 -10.41 -7.05
C PHE A 18 9.08 -9.62 -6.36
N LEU A 19 9.11 -8.29 -6.52
CA LEU A 19 10.05 -7.43 -5.80
C LEU A 19 9.84 -7.48 -4.28
N LEU A 20 8.59 -7.49 -3.82
CA LEU A 20 8.24 -7.63 -2.40
C LEU A 20 8.70 -8.96 -1.80
N SER A 21 8.47 -10.06 -2.54
CA SER A 21 8.93 -11.39 -2.16
C SER A 21 10.47 -11.43 -2.09
N ARG A 22 11.15 -10.85 -3.08
CA ARG A 22 12.62 -10.81 -3.11
C ARG A 22 13.23 -9.89 -2.06
N ALA A 23 12.50 -8.85 -1.63
CA ALA A 23 12.91 -7.96 -0.55
C ALA A 23 12.77 -8.58 0.85
N GLY A 24 12.20 -9.80 0.98
CA GLY A 24 12.03 -10.46 2.27
C GLY A 24 10.90 -9.88 3.13
N ALA A 25 10.07 -9.01 2.56
CA ALA A 25 8.94 -8.37 3.28
C ALA A 25 7.77 -9.34 3.56
N THR A 26 7.91 -10.62 3.22
CA THR A 26 6.92 -11.69 3.39
C THR A 26 7.12 -12.51 4.68
N SER A 27 7.96 -12.06 5.61
CA SER A 27 8.07 -12.66 6.96
C SER A 27 7.79 -11.61 8.04
N PRO A 28 6.85 -11.86 8.97
CA PRO A 28 6.54 -10.94 10.08
C PRO A 28 7.76 -10.63 10.94
N ALA A 29 8.66 -11.60 11.10
CA ALA A 29 9.90 -11.48 11.87
C ALA A 29 10.82 -10.36 11.35
N ILE A 30 10.94 -10.21 10.02
CA ILE A 30 11.78 -9.16 9.40
C ILE A 30 11.16 -7.77 9.60
N ILE A 31 9.83 -7.68 9.68
CA ILE A 31 9.15 -6.40 9.94
C ILE A 31 9.27 -6.02 11.42
N SER A 32 9.23 -6.97 12.34
CA SER A 32 9.56 -6.70 13.75
C SER A 32 11.03 -6.32 13.95
N ASP A 33 11.97 -6.93 13.22
CA ASP A 33 13.39 -6.57 13.21
C ASP A 33 13.62 -5.14 12.72
N LEU A 34 12.84 -4.74 11.71
CA LEU A 34 12.82 -3.37 11.20
C LEU A 34 12.28 -2.38 12.25
N LEU A 35 11.23 -2.74 12.99
CA LEU A 35 10.67 -1.91 14.07
C LEU A 35 11.61 -1.83 15.29
N LEU A 36 12.40 -2.88 15.55
CA LEU A 36 13.43 -2.92 16.60
C LEU A 36 14.77 -2.30 16.17
N PHE A 37 14.88 -1.84 14.92
CA PHE A 37 16.11 -1.27 14.34
C PHE A 37 17.31 -2.24 14.27
N GLU A 38 17.07 -3.55 14.32
CA GLU A 38 18.16 -4.55 14.25
C GLU A 38 18.65 -4.79 12.82
N ASP A 39 17.76 -4.86 11.81
CA ASP A 39 18.15 -4.94 10.40
C ASP A 39 17.55 -3.79 9.56
N LEU A 40 18.41 -2.82 9.24
CA LEU A 40 18.08 -1.61 8.49
C LEU A 40 17.95 -1.84 6.97
N ARG A 41 18.23 -3.04 6.45
CA ARG A 41 18.20 -3.28 4.99
C ARG A 41 16.84 -2.97 4.38
N LEU A 42 15.76 -3.40 5.02
CA LEU A 42 14.41 -3.17 4.51
C LEU A 42 14.02 -1.67 4.59
N LEU A 43 14.56 -0.93 5.58
CA LEU A 43 14.38 0.51 5.70
C LEU A 43 14.98 1.24 4.48
N TRP A 44 16.20 0.88 4.09
CA TRP A 44 16.87 1.46 2.93
C TRP A 44 16.12 1.18 1.62
N VAL A 45 15.57 -0.02 1.45
CA VAL A 45 14.75 -0.37 0.28
C VAL A 45 13.49 0.48 0.22
N ILE A 46 12.77 0.62 1.34
CA ILE A 46 11.55 1.44 1.40
C ILE A 46 11.90 2.92 1.19
N ALA A 47 12.95 3.43 1.84
CA ALA A 47 13.37 4.83 1.75
C ALA A 47 13.76 5.20 0.31
N THR A 48 14.53 4.36 -0.37
CA THR A 48 14.91 4.57 -1.78
C THR A 48 13.70 4.47 -2.71
N ALA A 49 12.80 3.53 -2.49
CA ALA A 49 11.56 3.41 -3.27
C ALA A 49 10.66 4.65 -3.10
N VAL A 50 10.49 5.14 -1.87
CA VAL A 50 9.70 6.35 -1.57
C VAL A 50 10.36 7.60 -2.16
N ALA A 51 11.68 7.75 -2.00
CA ALA A 51 12.43 8.86 -2.58
C ALA A 51 12.32 8.88 -4.10
N LEU A 52 12.55 7.73 -4.76
CA LEU A 52 12.41 7.59 -6.20
C LEU A 52 10.97 7.88 -6.65
N GLY A 53 9.97 7.29 -5.99
CA GLY A 53 8.56 7.52 -6.31
C GLY A 53 8.16 8.99 -6.15
N GLY A 54 8.61 9.64 -5.08
CA GLY A 54 8.41 11.07 -4.83
C GLY A 54 9.07 11.94 -5.88
N VAL A 55 10.34 11.68 -6.23
CA VAL A 55 11.07 12.42 -7.26
C VAL A 55 10.43 12.22 -8.64
N LEU A 56 10.10 10.98 -9.02
CA LEU A 56 9.43 10.68 -10.30
C LEU A 56 8.06 11.36 -10.40
N THR A 57 7.24 11.30 -9.35
CA THR A 57 5.92 11.94 -9.36
C THR A 57 6.02 13.46 -9.36
N TRP A 58 6.98 14.03 -8.62
CA TRP A 58 7.25 15.47 -8.62
C TRP A 58 7.76 15.95 -9.99
N MET A 59 8.68 15.23 -10.62
CA MET A 59 9.16 15.53 -11.98
C MET A 59 8.05 15.40 -13.00
N ALA A 60 7.21 14.36 -12.88
CA ALA A 60 6.07 14.16 -13.75
C ALA A 60 5.02 15.28 -13.62
N ALA A 61 4.77 15.76 -12.41
CA ALA A 61 3.92 16.94 -12.16
C ALA A 61 4.55 18.23 -12.69
N ARG A 62 5.87 18.43 -12.51
CA ARG A 62 6.61 19.62 -12.96
C ARG A 62 6.69 19.76 -14.48
N TRP A 63 6.88 18.65 -15.19
CA TRP A 63 6.98 18.62 -16.65
C TRP A 63 5.64 18.41 -17.36
N GLY A 64 4.52 18.42 -16.63
CA GLY A 64 3.19 18.26 -17.21
C GLY A 64 3.02 16.93 -17.93
N TRP A 65 3.70 15.88 -17.47
CA TRP A 65 3.55 14.54 -18.03
C TRP A 65 2.08 14.13 -17.89
N ARG A 66 1.47 13.84 -19.03
CA ARG A 66 0.10 13.35 -19.08
C ARG A 66 0.14 11.87 -18.74
N ALA A 67 -0.80 11.43 -17.90
CA ALA A 67 -0.98 10.01 -17.68
C ALA A 67 -1.23 9.36 -19.04
N ARG A 68 -0.31 8.49 -19.50
CA ARG A 68 -0.40 7.78 -20.81
C ARG A 68 -1.72 7.04 -21.00
N ASN A 69 -2.42 6.77 -19.89
CA ASN A 69 -3.72 6.12 -19.85
C ASN A 69 -4.93 7.06 -20.02
N THR A 70 -4.91 8.31 -19.56
CA THR A 70 -6.14 9.15 -19.48
C THR A 70 -5.99 10.49 -20.20
N GLY A 71 -4.77 10.88 -20.58
CA GLY A 71 -4.50 12.18 -21.22
C GLY A 71 -4.59 13.37 -20.26
N GLU A 72 -5.07 13.16 -19.03
CA GLU A 72 -5.12 14.16 -17.98
C GLU A 72 -3.73 14.45 -17.40
N PRO A 73 -3.48 15.71 -17.02
CA PRO A 73 -2.27 16.07 -16.29
C PRO A 73 -2.21 15.30 -14.98
N ILE A 74 -1.02 14.83 -14.60
CA ILE A 74 -0.77 14.26 -13.28
C ILE A 74 -0.96 15.39 -12.25
N THR A 75 -2.19 15.55 -11.77
CA THR A 75 -2.53 16.49 -10.71
C THR A 75 -2.55 15.72 -9.39
N ILE A 76 -1.79 16.23 -8.42
CA ILE A 76 -1.76 15.66 -7.07
C ILE A 76 -3.05 16.14 -6.39
N GLN A 77 -4.10 15.33 -6.49
CA GLN A 77 -5.35 15.59 -5.75
C GLN A 77 -5.06 15.52 -4.25
N HIS A 78 -5.12 16.67 -3.58
CA HIS A 78 -4.96 16.71 -2.12
C HIS A 78 -6.17 16.10 -1.45
N LYS A 79 -5.93 15.05 -0.65
CA LYS A 79 -6.98 14.44 0.13
C LYS A 79 -7.36 15.39 1.28
N PRO A 80 -8.63 15.80 1.42
CA PRO A 80 -9.02 16.72 2.48
C PRO A 80 -8.71 16.11 3.85
N PHE A 81 -8.09 16.90 4.71
CA PHE A 81 -7.74 16.49 6.06
C PHE A 81 -9.01 16.35 6.90
N LYS A 82 -9.43 15.11 7.16
CA LYS A 82 -10.57 14.78 8.03
C LYS A 82 -10.05 14.39 9.40
N ARG A 83 -10.71 14.81 10.49
CA ARG A 83 -10.34 14.40 11.87
C ARG A 83 -10.34 12.87 12.04
N GLY A 84 -11.22 12.17 11.32
CA GLY A 84 -11.24 10.70 11.28
C GLY A 84 -9.97 10.05 10.70
N LEU A 85 -9.15 10.79 9.96
CA LEU A 85 -7.87 10.29 9.42
C LEU A 85 -6.87 10.02 10.54
N ILE A 86 -6.83 10.85 11.58
CA ILE A 86 -5.91 10.67 12.72
C ILE A 86 -6.25 9.38 13.46
N VAL A 87 -7.53 9.19 13.79
CA VAL A 87 -8.02 7.99 14.49
C VAL A 87 -7.78 6.74 13.63
N GLY A 88 -8.07 6.82 12.33
CA GLY A 88 -7.81 5.74 11.38
C GLY A 88 -6.32 5.41 11.25
N ALA A 89 -5.44 6.42 11.22
CA ALA A 89 -4.00 6.23 11.13
C ALA A 89 -3.42 5.57 12.38
N VAL A 90 -3.89 5.96 13.57
CA VAL A 90 -3.47 5.32 14.84
C VAL A 90 -3.93 3.86 14.88
N LEU A 91 -5.20 3.58 14.57
CA LEU A 91 -5.71 2.21 14.54
C LEU A 91 -4.99 1.34 13.50
N PHE A 92 -4.72 1.88 12.32
CA PHE A 92 -3.97 1.20 11.28
C PHE A 92 -2.52 0.93 11.72
N GLY A 93 -1.86 1.92 12.33
CA GLY A 93 -0.50 1.77 12.87
C GLY A 93 -0.41 0.71 13.95
N LEU A 94 -1.37 0.68 14.89
CA LEU A 94 -1.44 -0.35 15.94
C LEU A 94 -1.64 -1.75 15.36
N GLY A 95 -2.54 -1.90 14.37
CA GLY A 95 -2.77 -3.17 13.69
C GLY A 95 -1.54 -3.65 12.92
N TRP A 96 -0.85 -2.74 12.23
CA TRP A 96 0.39 -3.05 11.51
C TRP A 96 1.53 -3.42 12.47
N ALA A 97 1.70 -2.68 13.58
CA ALA A 97 2.72 -2.97 14.58
C ALA A 97 2.50 -4.33 15.26
N GLY A 98 1.24 -4.70 15.55
CA GLY A 98 0.92 -5.98 16.18
C GLY A 98 1.01 -7.18 15.25
N THR A 99 0.70 -7.02 13.96
CA THR A 99 0.69 -8.14 13.00
C THR A 99 1.97 -8.24 12.18
N GLY A 100 2.75 -7.16 12.08
CA GLY A 100 3.90 -7.08 11.19
C GLY A 100 3.54 -7.28 9.72
N VAL A 101 2.28 -7.10 9.32
CA VAL A 101 1.80 -7.33 7.95
C VAL A 101 1.05 -6.10 7.47
N CYS A 102 1.48 -5.55 6.34
CA CYS A 102 0.84 -4.40 5.70
C CYS A 102 -0.03 -4.89 4.53
N PRO A 103 -0.96 -4.08 4.00
CA PRO A 103 -1.87 -4.53 2.95
C PRO A 103 -1.14 -4.98 1.67
N GLY A 104 0.03 -4.40 1.36
CA GLY A 104 0.85 -4.80 0.22
C GLY A 104 1.54 -6.15 0.42
N THR A 105 2.08 -6.40 1.62
CA THR A 105 2.73 -7.67 1.93
C THR A 105 1.71 -8.79 2.15
N ALA A 106 0.52 -8.48 2.68
CA ALA A 106 -0.58 -9.44 2.77
C ALA A 106 -0.93 -10.03 1.39
N LEU A 107 -1.05 -9.19 0.35
CA LEU A 107 -1.33 -9.65 -1.01
C LEU A 107 -0.18 -10.51 -1.59
N ALA A 108 1.08 -10.11 -1.35
CA ALA A 108 2.24 -10.88 -1.80
C ALA A 108 2.32 -12.25 -1.08
N MET A 109 2.09 -12.29 0.23
CA MET A 109 2.10 -13.52 1.04
C MET A 109 0.95 -14.47 0.66
N ILE A 110 -0.22 -13.94 0.29
CA ILE A 110 -1.32 -14.75 -0.27
C ILE A 110 -0.87 -15.39 -1.59
N GLY A 111 -0.15 -14.65 -2.45
CA GLY A 111 0.45 -15.17 -3.67
C GLY A 111 1.52 -16.25 -3.43
N GLU A 112 2.25 -16.18 -2.32
CA GLU A 112 3.21 -17.22 -1.88
C GLU A 112 2.54 -18.44 -1.23
N GLY A 113 1.23 -18.42 -0.98
CA GLY A 113 0.50 -19.53 -0.34
C GLY A 113 0.60 -19.57 1.19
N LYS A 114 0.98 -18.47 1.85
CA LYS A 114 1.04 -18.41 3.32
C LYS A 114 -0.36 -18.22 3.91
N GLY A 115 -0.91 -19.27 4.54
CA GLY A 115 -2.25 -19.27 5.13
C GLY A 115 -2.49 -18.19 6.20
N PHE A 116 -1.45 -17.73 6.90
CA PHE A 116 -1.56 -16.63 7.87
C PHE A 116 -2.01 -15.31 7.23
N ALA A 117 -1.60 -15.05 5.99
CA ALA A 117 -1.94 -13.82 5.29
C ALA A 117 -3.42 -13.76 4.87
N LEU A 118 -4.12 -14.89 4.78
CA LEU A 118 -5.56 -14.93 4.52
C LEU A 118 -6.35 -14.36 5.70
N TRP A 119 -5.96 -14.69 6.94
CA TRP A 119 -6.60 -14.16 8.14
C TRP A 119 -6.38 -12.66 8.30
N VAL A 120 -5.15 -12.20 8.07
CA VAL A 120 -4.84 -10.76 8.09
C VAL A 120 -5.57 -10.03 6.95
N GLY A 121 -5.60 -10.62 5.75
CA GLY A 121 -6.34 -10.09 4.61
C GLY A 121 -7.83 -9.96 4.89
N ALA A 122 -8.45 -10.96 5.51
CA ALA A 122 -9.84 -10.90 5.95
C ALA A 122 -10.07 -9.77 6.96
N GLY A 123 -9.16 -9.61 7.94
CA GLY A 123 -9.20 -8.50 8.91
C GLY A 123 -9.12 -7.12 8.24
N ILE A 124 -8.25 -6.95 7.24
CA ILE A 124 -8.13 -5.71 6.45
C ILE A 124 -9.43 -5.41 5.70
N VAL A 125 -10.01 -6.41 5.05
CA VAL A 125 -11.26 -6.25 4.27
C VAL A 125 -12.42 -5.90 5.19
N LEU A 126 -12.56 -6.58 6.32
CA LEU A 126 -13.61 -6.32 7.31
C LEU A 126 -13.44 -4.93 7.95
N GLY A 127 -12.22 -4.56 8.33
CA GLY A 127 -11.92 -3.25 8.91
C GLY A 127 -12.18 -2.10 7.93
N ALA A 128 -11.76 -2.25 6.67
CA ALA A 128 -12.04 -1.28 5.61
C ALA A 128 -13.54 -1.20 5.29
N GLY A 129 -14.23 -2.35 5.26
CA GLY A 129 -15.67 -2.43 5.06
C GLY A 129 -16.44 -1.69 6.15
N ALA A 130 -16.16 -1.99 7.42
CA ALA A 130 -16.77 -1.33 8.56
C ALA A 130 -16.48 0.19 8.59
N GLY A 131 -15.22 0.59 8.39
CA GLY A 131 -14.84 2.00 8.33
C GLY A 131 -15.54 2.76 7.20
N SER A 132 -15.67 2.13 6.02
CA SER A 132 -16.39 2.73 4.89
C SER A 132 -17.90 2.86 5.13
N ALA A 133 -18.50 1.89 5.82
CA ALA A 133 -19.91 1.92 6.19
C ALA A 133 -20.20 3.02 7.21
N ILE A 134 -19.32 3.21 8.19
CA ILE A 134 -19.41 4.28 9.20
C ILE A 134 -19.24 5.66 8.54
N ASN A 135 -18.22 5.83 7.68
CA ASN A 135 -18.02 7.10 6.99
C ASN A 135 -19.20 7.45 6.06
N ARG A 136 -19.79 6.46 5.37
CA ARG A 136 -21.01 6.68 4.56
C ARG A 136 -22.24 7.06 5.37
N ARG A 137 -22.30 6.74 6.67
CA ARG A 137 -23.39 7.17 7.56
C ARG A 137 -23.18 8.60 8.03
N LEU A 138 -21.94 9.00 8.31
CA LEU A 138 -21.58 10.37 8.70
C LEU A 138 -21.73 11.38 7.55
N GLU A 139 -21.55 10.95 6.30
CA GLU A 139 -21.73 11.82 5.12
C GLU A 139 -23.20 11.95 4.66
N ARG A 140 -24.13 11.22 5.30
CA ARG A 140 -25.56 11.17 4.92
C ARG A 140 -26.51 11.92 5.87
N GLY A 141 -26.02 12.46 6.98
CA GLY A 141 -26.77 13.29 7.93
C GLY A 141 -26.24 14.71 7.92
#